data_AF-A0A811UZS3-F1
#
_entry.id   AF-A0A811UZS3-F1
#
_cell.length_a   1.000
_cell.length_b   1.000
_cell.length_c   1.000
_cell.angle_alpha   90.00
_cell.angle_beta   90.00
_cell.angle_gamma   90.00
#
_symmetry.space_group_name_H-M   'P 1'
#
loop_
_entity.id
_entity.type
_entity.pdbx_description
1 polymer ?
#
loop_
_entity_poly.entity_id
_entity_poly.type
_entity_poly.pdbx_seq_one_letter_code
_entity_poly.pdbx_strand_id
1 'polypeptide(L)'
;MSKPTVIEITPEEMIDPTPEATLGYMLYEHRMKLKAGGEEVNHCLSLSQSKLFITNRLISKTEMNISTTEFEDLRTLVKQRKFCTYLKSVILRLLIWKKMTPAQQEQIFQKIEREKAEQQAAQVEGISTTSGKVQL
;
A
#
# COMPACT_ATOMS: atom_id res chain seq x y z
N MET A 1 35.48 49.51 -10.02
CA MET A 1 34.98 48.60 -8.97
C MET A 1 33.47 48.74 -8.89
N SER A 2 32.72 47.75 -9.37
CA SER A 2 31.26 47.80 -9.45
C SER A 2 30.66 47.36 -8.13
N LYS A 3 29.75 48.16 -7.56
CA LYS A 3 29.05 47.83 -6.31
C LYS A 3 28.12 46.63 -6.55
N PRO A 4 28.00 45.69 -5.60
CA PRO A 4 27.05 44.60 -5.71
C PRO A 4 25.62 45.15 -5.65
N THR A 5 24.84 44.90 -6.70
CA THR A 5 23.41 45.16 -6.72
C THR A 5 22.73 44.14 -5.80
N VAL A 6 22.17 44.62 -4.69
CA VAL A 6 21.32 43.81 -3.83
C VAL A 6 19.97 43.70 -4.53
N ILE A 7 19.63 42.50 -4.98
CA ILE A 7 18.29 42.19 -5.50
C ILE A 7 17.43 41.91 -4.27
N GLU A 8 16.48 42.80 -3.99
CA GLU A 8 15.43 42.55 -3.00
C GLU A 8 14.49 41.48 -3.57
N ILE A 9 14.67 40.24 -3.11
CA ILE A 9 13.74 39.15 -3.38
C ILE A 9 12.56 39.37 -2.43
N THR A 10 11.38 39.66 -2.97
CA THR A 10 10.16 39.78 -2.16
C THR A 10 9.72 38.40 -1.66
N PRO A 11 9.06 38.30 -0.49
CA PRO A 11 8.57 37.01 0.03
C PRO A 11 7.67 36.27 -0.96
N GLU A 12 6.96 36.99 -1.84
CA GLU A 12 6.15 36.40 -2.90
C GLU A 12 6.97 35.66 -3.98
N GLU A 13 8.23 36.07 -4.24
CA GLU A 13 9.14 35.39 -5.18
C GLU A 13 9.86 34.18 -4.55
N MET A 14 9.83 34.06 -3.21
CA MET A 14 10.31 32.87 -2.48
C MET A 14 9.27 31.76 -2.36
N ILE A 15 8.01 32.02 -2.73
CA ILE A 15 6.97 30.99 -2.75
C ILE A 15 7.08 30.27 -4.09
N ASP A 16 8.04 29.34 -4.13
CA ASP A 16 8.12 28.27 -5.12
C ASP A 16 6.69 27.73 -5.33
N PRO A 17 6.16 27.70 -6.57
CA PRO A 17 4.77 27.34 -6.83
C PRO A 17 4.54 25.96 -6.23
N THR A 18 3.68 25.89 -5.21
CA THR A 18 3.15 24.68 -4.55
C THR A 18 3.94 23.42 -4.89
N PRO A 19 4.87 22.96 -4.03
CA PRO A 19 5.77 21.86 -4.36
C PRO A 19 4.96 20.71 -4.96
N GLU A 20 5.30 20.35 -6.20
CA GLU A 20 4.58 19.35 -6.99
C GLU A 20 4.31 18.15 -6.08
N ALA A 21 3.02 17.92 -5.75
CA ALA A 21 2.64 17.07 -4.62
C ALA A 21 3.41 15.75 -4.67
N THR A 22 4.43 15.64 -3.83
CA THR A 22 5.33 14.49 -3.89
C THR A 22 4.57 13.26 -3.38
N LEU A 23 4.99 12.07 -3.85
CA LEU A 23 4.45 10.81 -3.39
C LEU A 23 4.36 10.75 -1.84
N GLY A 24 5.43 11.21 -1.17
CA GLY A 24 5.49 11.27 0.29
C GLY A 24 4.46 12.24 0.88
N TYR A 25 4.31 13.43 0.30
CA TYR A 25 3.36 14.44 0.77
C TYR A 25 1.90 13.98 0.62
N MET A 26 1.54 13.40 -0.52
CA MET A 26 0.17 12.88 -0.74
C MET A 26 -0.18 11.74 0.23
N LEU A 27 0.79 10.84 0.50
CA LEU A 27 0.60 9.78 1.49
C LEU A 27 0.48 10.33 2.93
N TYR A 28 1.24 11.39 3.24
CA TYR A 28 1.21 12.06 4.54
C TYR A 28 -0.14 12.74 4.81
N GLU A 29 -0.60 13.62 3.91
CA GLU A 29 -1.89 14.30 4.08
C GLU A 29 -3.04 13.32 4.21
N HIS A 30 -3.03 12.27 3.38
CA HIS A 30 -4.07 11.26 3.42
C HIS A 30 -4.04 10.49 4.75
N ARG A 31 -2.87 10.12 5.26
CA ARG A 31 -2.74 9.49 6.59
C ARG A 31 -3.27 10.38 7.71
N MET A 32 -3.07 11.70 7.62
CA MET A 32 -3.56 12.64 8.62
C MET A 32 -5.09 12.76 8.60
N LYS A 33 -5.70 12.85 7.41
CA LYS A 33 -7.17 12.85 7.25
C LYS A 33 -7.82 11.58 7.79
N LEU A 34 -7.13 10.44 7.67
CA LEU A 34 -7.62 9.14 8.13
C LEU A 34 -7.54 8.90 9.64
N LYS A 35 -6.63 9.56 10.37
CA LYS A 35 -6.55 9.48 11.84
C LYS A 35 -7.75 10.14 12.54
N ALA A 36 -8.51 10.95 11.81
CA ALA A 36 -9.59 11.77 12.37
C ALA A 36 -10.96 11.06 12.42
N GLY A 37 -11.13 9.85 11.84
CA GLY A 37 -12.44 9.21 11.71
C GLY A 37 -12.47 7.73 12.15
N GLY A 38 -13.39 7.40 13.05
CA GLY A 38 -13.60 6.05 13.58
C GLY A 38 -14.36 5.13 12.63
N GLU A 39 -13.70 4.03 12.26
CA GLU A 39 -14.18 2.69 11.85
C GLU A 39 -13.03 2.05 11.05
N GLU A 40 -12.37 1.04 11.61
CA GLU A 40 -11.13 0.45 11.05
C GLU A 40 -11.28 -0.01 9.59
N VAL A 41 -12.48 -0.49 9.21
CA VAL A 41 -12.77 -0.95 7.84
C VAL A 41 -12.85 0.22 6.86
N ASN A 42 -13.51 1.32 7.23
CA ASN A 42 -13.58 2.52 6.40
C ASN A 42 -12.18 3.16 6.27
N HIS A 43 -11.42 3.18 7.37
CA HIS A 43 -10.03 3.65 7.37
C HIS A 43 -9.16 2.84 6.40
N CYS A 44 -9.22 1.50 6.48
CA CYS A 44 -8.48 0.61 5.60
C CYS A 44 -8.91 0.74 4.13
N LEU A 45 -10.20 0.95 3.89
CA LEU A 45 -10.75 1.11 2.54
C LEU A 45 -10.22 2.39 1.89
N SER A 46 -10.35 3.53 2.57
CA SER A 46 -9.85 4.80 2.09
C SER A 46 -8.33 4.79 1.90
N LEU A 47 -7.57 4.17 2.80
CA LEU A 47 -6.12 4.00 2.63
C LEU A 47 -5.77 3.19 1.39
N SER A 48 -6.49 2.09 1.16
CA SER A 48 -6.28 1.22 -0.01
C SER A 48 -6.63 1.91 -1.32
N GLN A 49 -7.71 2.69 -1.34
CA GLN A 49 -8.12 3.51 -2.49
C GLN A 49 -7.07 4.56 -2.85
N SER A 50 -6.52 5.26 -1.86
CA SER A 50 -5.51 6.30 -2.11
C SER A 50 -4.17 5.71 -2.56
N LYS A 51 -3.75 4.59 -1.97
CA LYS A 51 -2.60 3.83 -2.48
C LYS A 51 -2.82 3.40 -3.94
N LEU A 52 -4.04 3.01 -4.31
CA LEU A 52 -4.36 2.60 -5.68
C LEU A 52 -4.27 3.78 -6.65
N PHE A 53 -4.85 4.93 -6.29
CA PHE A 53 -4.78 6.16 -7.09
C PHE A 53 -3.33 6.56 -7.37
N ILE A 54 -2.52 6.60 -6.33
CA ILE A 54 -1.10 6.95 -6.42
C ILE A 54 -0.34 5.94 -7.27
N THR A 55 -0.56 4.64 -7.06
CA THR A 55 0.11 3.59 -7.83
C THR A 55 -0.22 3.69 -9.31
N ASN A 56 -1.48 3.98 -9.66
CA ASN A 56 -1.88 4.22 -11.05
C ASN A 56 -1.16 5.45 -11.63
N ARG A 57 -1.04 6.54 -10.87
CA ARG A 57 -0.31 7.74 -11.33
C ARG A 57 1.17 7.46 -11.57
N LEU A 58 1.82 6.65 -10.72
CA LEU A 58 3.21 6.22 -10.91
C LEU A 58 3.39 5.33 -12.14
N ILE A 59 2.45 4.39 -12.36
CA ILE A 59 2.41 3.55 -13.55
C ILE A 59 2.32 4.44 -14.80
N SER A 60 1.36 5.36 -14.84
CA SER A 60 1.21 6.28 -15.98
C SER A 60 2.46 7.13 -16.22
N LYS A 61 3.09 7.66 -15.16
CA LYS A 61 4.33 8.44 -15.30
C LYS A 61 5.48 7.61 -15.88
N THR A 62 5.61 6.36 -15.42
CA THR A 62 6.64 5.43 -15.91
C THR A 62 6.36 5.01 -17.36
N GLU A 63 5.08 4.78 -17.71
CA GLU A 63 4.65 4.44 -19.08
C GLU A 63 4.79 5.59 -20.07
N MET A 64 4.64 6.86 -19.64
CA MET A 64 4.87 8.01 -20.52
C MET A 64 6.34 8.17 -20.93
N ASN A 65 7.27 7.63 -20.13
CA ASN A 65 8.70 7.71 -20.37
C ASN A 65 9.28 6.44 -21.01
N ILE A 66 8.43 5.52 -21.52
CA ILE A 66 8.82 4.17 -21.98
C ILE A 66 9.89 4.16 -23.06
N SER A 67 9.96 5.22 -23.87
CA SER A 67 10.96 5.41 -24.93
C SER A 67 12.37 5.71 -24.40
N THR A 68 12.49 6.17 -23.16
CA THR A 68 13.77 6.49 -22.46
C THR A 68 14.02 5.59 -21.25
N THR A 69 13.21 4.55 -21.07
CA THR A 69 13.11 3.76 -19.84
C THR A 69 14.20 2.70 -19.76
N GLU A 70 14.96 2.71 -18.66
CA GLU A 70 16.00 1.72 -18.40
C GLU A 70 15.39 0.39 -17.91
N PHE A 71 16.18 -0.69 -17.91
CA PHE A 71 15.72 -2.01 -17.46
C PHE A 71 15.17 -2.02 -16.02
N GLU A 72 15.72 -1.17 -15.13
CA GLU A 72 15.24 -1.04 -13.74
C GLU A 72 13.86 -0.35 -13.65
N ASP A 73 13.53 0.54 -14.57
CA ASP A 73 12.22 1.18 -14.63
C ASP A 73 11.14 0.19 -15.09
N LEU A 74 11.46 -0.72 -16.01
CA LEU A 74 10.57 -1.83 -16.39
C LEU A 74 10.30 -2.78 -15.22
N ARG A 75 11.33 -3.12 -14.44
CA ARG A 75 11.18 -3.94 -13.23
C ARG A 75 10.30 -3.22 -12.20
N THR A 76 10.48 -1.91 -12.05
CA THR A 76 9.66 -1.06 -11.18
C THR A 76 8.21 -1.04 -11.63
N LEU A 77 7.94 -0.90 -12.92
CA LEU A 77 6.60 -0.94 -13.50
C LEU A 77 5.90 -2.28 -13.23
N VAL A 78 6.59 -3.42 -13.38
CA VAL A 78 6.05 -4.75 -13.06
C VAL A 78 5.66 -4.85 -11.58
N LYS A 79 6.50 -4.36 -10.67
CA LYS A 79 6.21 -4.34 -9.23
C LYS A 79 4.99 -3.47 -8.93
N GLN A 80 4.91 -2.27 -9.53
CA GLN A 80 3.78 -1.36 -9.36
C GLN A 80 2.47 -1.97 -9.89
N ARG A 81 2.48 -2.64 -11.06
CA ARG A 81 1.31 -3.34 -11.60
C ARG A 81 0.84 -4.48 -10.70
N LYS A 82 1.76 -5.30 -10.17
CA LYS A 82 1.42 -6.35 -9.18
C LYS A 82 0.79 -5.75 -7.92
N PHE A 83 1.34 -4.64 -7.42
CA PHE A 83 0.80 -3.95 -6.26
C PHE A 83 -0.58 -3.35 -6.53
N CYS A 84 -0.82 -2.80 -7.72
CA CYS A 84 -2.13 -2.32 -8.16
C CYS A 84 -3.19 -3.44 -8.14
N THR A 85 -2.87 -4.62 -8.69
CA THR A 85 -3.76 -5.80 -8.63
C THR A 85 -4.06 -6.21 -7.19
N TYR A 86 -3.03 -6.24 -6.33
CA TYR A 86 -3.21 -6.52 -4.91
C TYR A 86 -4.17 -5.51 -4.25
N LEU A 87 -3.97 -4.21 -4.45
CA LEU A 87 -4.83 -3.17 -3.87
C LEU A 87 -6.29 -3.27 -4.34
N LYS A 88 -6.52 -3.57 -5.62
CA LYS A 88 -7.88 -3.83 -6.13
C LYS A 88 -8.55 -4.99 -5.40
N SER A 89 -7.81 -6.08 -5.16
CA SER A 89 -8.33 -7.23 -4.40
C SER A 89 -8.65 -6.89 -2.93
N VAL A 90 -7.86 -6.01 -2.31
CA VAL A 90 -8.06 -5.57 -0.93
C VAL A 90 -9.30 -4.67 -0.85
N ILE A 91 -9.42 -3.70 -1.75
CA ILE A 91 -10.60 -2.82 -1.83
C ILE A 91 -11.87 -3.64 -2.02
N LEU A 92 -11.86 -4.61 -2.93
CA LEU A 92 -13.01 -5.48 -3.16
C LEU A 92 -13.40 -6.24 -1.88
N ARG A 93 -12.42 -6.84 -1.18
CA ARG A 93 -12.66 -7.54 0.09
C ARG A 93 -13.24 -6.62 1.16
N LEU A 94 -12.71 -5.41 1.31
CA LEU A 94 -13.21 -4.43 2.28
C LEU A 94 -14.63 -3.95 1.95
N LEU A 95 -14.94 -3.76 0.67
CA LEU A 95 -16.30 -3.41 0.22
C LEU A 95 -17.31 -4.53 0.47
N ILE A 96 -16.90 -5.79 0.26
CA ILE A 96 -17.71 -6.96 0.60
C ILE A 96 -17.92 -7.02 2.11
N TRP A 97 -16.85 -6.90 2.90
CA TRP A 97 -16.90 -6.94 4.36
C TRP A 97 -17.83 -5.87 4.94
N LYS A 98 -17.79 -4.65 4.39
CA LYS A 98 -18.68 -3.54 4.76
C LYS A 98 -20.16 -3.82 4.49
N LYS A 99 -20.48 -4.67 3.51
CA LYS A 99 -21.85 -5.05 3.15
C LYS A 99 -22.35 -6.29 3.89
N MET A 100 -21.47 -7.01 4.59
CA MET A 100 -21.82 -8.21 5.34
C MET A 100 -22.51 -7.87 6.65
N THR A 101 -23.42 -8.74 7.08
CA THR A 101 -24.01 -8.65 8.43
C THR A 101 -22.99 -9.12 9.48
N PRO A 102 -23.13 -8.71 10.76
CA PRO A 102 -22.26 -9.19 11.83
C PRO A 102 -22.20 -10.73 11.93
N ALA A 103 -23.33 -11.41 11.71
CA ALA A 103 -23.37 -12.87 11.71
C ALA A 103 -22.55 -13.50 10.56
N GLN A 104 -22.54 -12.89 9.37
CA GLN A 104 -21.70 -13.35 8.26
C GLN A 104 -20.22 -13.09 8.53
N GLN A 105 -19.89 -11.95 9.12
CA GLN A 105 -18.52 -11.62 9.51
C GLN A 105 -17.98 -12.62 10.54
N GLU A 106 -18.78 -12.96 11.54
CA GLU A 106 -18.46 -13.94 12.58
C GLU A 106 -18.22 -15.34 11.99
N GLN A 107 -19.08 -15.80 11.06
CA GLN A 107 -18.89 -17.09 10.39
C GLN A 107 -17.57 -17.16 9.60
N ILE A 108 -17.18 -16.06 8.95
CA ILE A 108 -15.90 -15.97 8.24
C ILE A 108 -14.74 -15.98 9.23
N PHE A 109 -14.85 -15.25 10.33
CA PHE A 109 -13.82 -15.21 11.37
C PHE A 109 -13.57 -16.59 11.97
N GLN A 110 -14.64 -17.29 12.37
CA GLN A 110 -14.56 -18.66 12.89
C GLN A 110 -14.00 -19.67 11.89
N LYS A 111 -14.25 -19.47 10.59
CA LYS A 111 -13.65 -20.30 9.54
C LYS A 111 -12.14 -20.07 9.44
N ILE A 112 -11.70 -18.80 9.46
CA ILE A 112 -10.28 -18.43 9.43
C ILE A 112 -9.55 -18.98 10.65
N GLU A 113 -10.15 -18.88 11.83
CA GLU A 113 -9.55 -19.43 13.05
C GLU A 113 -9.40 -20.95 13.00
N ARG A 114 -10.41 -21.67 12.47
CA ARG A 114 -10.33 -23.11 12.25
C ARG A 114 -9.22 -23.49 11.27
N GLU A 115 -9.16 -22.85 10.11
CA GLU A 115 -8.11 -23.11 9.12
C GLU A 115 -6.71 -22.82 9.69
N LYS A 116 -6.57 -21.77 10.51
CA LYS A 116 -5.31 -21.45 11.18
C LYS A 116 -4.93 -22.51 12.23
N ALA A 117 -5.89 -22.99 13.01
CA ALA A 117 -5.69 -24.06 13.98
C ALA A 117 -5.30 -25.38 13.31
N GLU A 118 -5.95 -25.73 12.19
CA GLU A 118 -5.64 -26.91 11.38
C GLU A 118 -4.22 -26.82 10.77
N GLN A 119 -3.84 -25.65 10.26
CA GLN A 119 -2.47 -25.43 9.75
C GLN A 119 -1.40 -25.56 10.85
N GLN A 120 -1.71 -25.11 12.06
CA GLN A 120 -0.82 -25.25 13.22
C GLN A 120 -0.71 -26.71 13.67
N ALA A 121 -1.82 -27.44 13.73
CA ALA A 121 -1.84 -28.86 14.07
C ALA A 121 -1.03 -29.69 13.05
N ALA A 122 -1.21 -29.42 11.75
CA ALA A 122 -0.46 -30.09 10.68
C ALA A 122 1.06 -29.80 10.72
N GLN A 123 1.46 -28.60 11.16
CA GLN A 123 2.89 -28.30 11.39
C GLN A 123 3.47 -29.06 12.58
N VAL A 124 2.69 -29.28 13.64
CA VAL A 124 3.14 -30.05 14.82
C VAL A 124 3.28 -31.53 14.50
N GLU A 125 2.35 -32.11 13.74
CA GLU A 125 2.42 -33.52 13.31
C GLU A 125 3.55 -33.77 12.28
N GLY A 126 3.86 -32.79 11.42
CA GLY A 126 4.99 -32.85 10.49
C GLY A 126 6.37 -32.84 11.18
N ILE A 127 6.47 -32.37 12.43
CA ILE A 127 7.72 -32.38 13.21
C ILE A 127 7.88 -33.71 13.98
N SER A 128 6.80 -34.43 14.27
CA SER A 128 6.85 -35.65 15.09
C SER A 128 7.28 -36.93 14.33
N THR A 129 7.44 -36.89 13.00
CA THR A 129 7.76 -38.10 12.19
C THR A 129 9.23 -38.25 11.80
N THR A 130 10.14 -37.35 12.20
CA THR A 130 11.58 -37.44 11.85
C THR A 130 12.51 -37.89 12.98
N SER A 131 12.00 -38.14 14.20
CA SER A 131 12.82 -38.63 15.31
C SER A 131 12.56 -40.11 15.62
N GLY A 132 13.13 -41.01 14.82
CA GLY A 132 13.04 -42.43 15.14
C GLY A 132 13.61 -43.39 14.11
N LYS A 133 14.94 -43.39 13.91
CA LYS A 133 15.78 -44.59 13.70
C LYS A 133 17.21 -44.18 13.35
N VAL A 134 18.10 -44.23 14.33
CA VAL A 134 19.51 -44.55 14.10
C VAL A 134 19.70 -45.93 14.71
N GLN A 135 19.70 -46.96 13.87
CA GLN A 135 20.21 -48.28 14.24
C GLN A 135 21.70 -48.28 13.93
N LEU A 136 22.52 -48.50 14.96
CA LEU A 136 23.90 -48.98 14.86
C LEU A 136 23.87 -50.51 14.80
#